data_AF-A0A3P6GU49-F1
#
_entry.id   AF-A0A3P6GU49-F1
#
_cell.length_a   1.000
_cell.length_b   1.000
_cell.length_c   1.000
_cell.angle_alpha   90.00
_cell.angle_beta   90.00
_cell.angle_gamma   90.00
#
_symmetry.space_group_name_H-M   'P 1'
#
loop_
_entity.id
_entity.type
_entity.pdbx_description
1 polymer ?
#
loop_
_entity_poly.entity_id
_entity_poly.type
_entity_poly.pdbx_seq_one_letter_code
_entity_poly.pdbx_strand_id
1 'polypeptide(L)'
;MRGWSVRKILYDSNCEVEDFLLCFDFTKERFGPRLPLPFHSYNEDCVTLSNVRDDQLAVLFGAFESHNFEIWVTLTVDPDRVSWSKFLLVEPGPALEFKLNDYFGGSFFVDEENKVAVVFEISDPHQHTAFAFGQAGYI
;
A
#
# COMPACT_ATOMS: atom_id res chain seq x y z
N MET A 1 3.08 -20.58 -9.93
CA MET A 1 2.94 -19.10 -9.91
C MET A 1 2.08 -18.74 -8.69
N ARG A 2 2.30 -17.60 -8.04
CA ARG A 2 1.52 -17.14 -6.87
C ARG A 2 0.91 -15.78 -7.17
N GLY A 3 -0.24 -15.50 -6.57
CA GLY A 3 -0.92 -14.20 -6.69
C GLY A 3 -1.17 -13.60 -5.32
N TRP A 4 -1.09 -12.27 -5.21
CA TRP A 4 -1.23 -11.54 -3.96
C TRP A 4 -2.33 -10.49 -4.07
N SER A 5 -3.12 -10.33 -3.01
CA SER A 5 -4.12 -9.27 -2.93
C SER A 5 -4.30 -8.80 -1.48
N VAL A 6 -4.47 -7.50 -1.29
CA VAL A 6 -5.01 -6.96 -0.03
C VAL A 6 -6.53 -7.07 -0.08
N ARG A 7 -7.14 -7.50 1.03
CA ARG A 7 -8.59 -7.60 1.18
C ARG A 7 -9.02 -6.98 2.50
N LYS A 8 -10.22 -6.42 2.47
CA LYS A 8 -10.87 -5.67 3.54
C LYS A 8 -12.04 -6.49 4.11
N ILE A 9 -12.13 -6.66 5.43
CA ILE A 9 -13.32 -7.23 6.10
C ILE A 9 -13.98 -6.17 6.95
N LEU A 10 -15.26 -5.92 6.70
CA LEU A 10 -16.10 -5.00 7.46
C LEU A 10 -16.73 -5.74 8.65
N TYR A 11 -16.46 -5.28 9.87
CA TYR A 11 -17.17 -5.72 11.06
C TYR A 11 -18.37 -4.80 11.33
N ASP A 12 -19.56 -5.40 11.47
CA ASP A 12 -20.87 -4.72 11.55
C ASP A 12 -21.06 -3.83 12.81
N SER A 13 -20.07 -3.72 13.68
CA SER A 13 -20.25 -3.14 15.03
C SER A 13 -19.28 -2.04 15.45
N ASN A 14 -18.18 -1.75 14.73
CA ASN A 14 -17.14 -0.85 15.28
C ASN A 14 -16.42 0.10 14.30
N CYS A 15 -16.77 0.20 13.02
CA CYS A 15 -15.98 0.92 11.99
C CYS A 15 -14.50 0.48 11.86
N GLU A 16 -14.02 -0.44 12.69
CA GLU A 16 -12.73 -1.13 12.56
C GLU A 16 -12.79 -2.11 11.41
N VAL A 17 -11.80 -2.00 10.55
CA VAL A 17 -11.70 -2.77 9.33
C VAL A 17 -10.33 -3.41 9.31
N GLU A 18 -10.30 -4.74 9.25
CA GLU A 18 -9.01 -5.44 9.18
C GLU A 18 -8.66 -5.64 7.70
N ASP A 19 -7.68 -4.87 7.21
CA ASP A 19 -7.00 -5.19 5.97
C ASP A 19 -5.92 -6.25 6.21
N PHE A 20 -5.90 -7.26 5.34
CA PHE A 20 -4.93 -8.34 5.40
C PHE A 20 -4.47 -8.75 4.01
N LEU A 21 -3.29 -9.36 3.96
CA LEU A 21 -2.71 -9.90 2.74
C LEU A 21 -3.15 -11.37 2.55
N LEU A 22 -3.60 -11.71 1.33
CA LEU A 22 -3.89 -13.07 0.92
C LEU A 22 -2.93 -13.54 -0.16
N CYS A 23 -2.40 -14.75 0.02
CA CYS A 23 -1.73 -15.52 -1.03
C CYS A 23 -2.75 -16.42 -1.73
N PHE A 24 -2.76 -16.41 -3.06
CA PHE A 24 -3.41 -17.44 -3.88
C PHE A 24 -2.37 -18.39 -4.47
N ASP A 25 -2.51 -19.67 -4.15
CA ASP A 25 -1.69 -20.75 -4.70
C ASP A 25 -2.37 -21.29 -5.96
N PHE A 26 -1.87 -20.93 -7.15
CA PHE A 26 -2.42 -21.39 -8.42
C PHE A 26 -2.21 -22.89 -8.66
N THR A 27 -1.28 -23.55 -7.96
CA THR A 27 -1.06 -25.00 -8.10
C THR A 27 -2.07 -25.80 -7.31
N LYS A 28 -2.52 -25.26 -6.16
CA LYS A 28 -3.54 -25.89 -5.31
C LYS A 28 -4.92 -25.25 -5.45
N GLU A 29 -5.04 -24.24 -6.31
CA GLU A 29 -6.25 -23.44 -6.56
C GLU A 29 -6.96 -22.98 -5.27
N ARG A 30 -6.19 -22.48 -4.29
CA ARG A 30 -6.72 -22.10 -2.98
C ARG A 30 -6.02 -20.90 -2.37
N PHE A 31 -6.73 -20.20 -1.50
CA PHE A 31 -6.16 -19.14 -0.67
C PHE A 31 -5.40 -19.71 0.52
N GLY A 32 -4.29 -19.05 0.87
CA GLY A 32 -3.57 -19.26 2.12
C GLY A 32 -4.25 -18.60 3.32
N PRO A 33 -3.62 -18.65 4.50
CA PRO A 33 -4.09 -17.91 5.67
C PRO A 33 -4.04 -16.40 5.43
N ARG A 34 -4.77 -15.64 6.27
CA ARG A 34 -4.66 -14.18 6.32
C ARG A 34 -3.33 -13.81 6.93
N LEU A 35 -2.57 -12.98 6.23
CA LEU A 35 -1.29 -12.46 6.71
C LEU A 35 -1.46 -11.02 7.17
N PRO A 36 -0.88 -10.63 8.31
CA PRO A 36 -1.05 -9.30 8.86
C PRO A 36 -0.31 -8.24 8.01
N LEU A 37 -0.91 -7.05 7.94
CA LEU A 37 -0.25 -5.85 7.45
C LEU A 37 0.58 -5.19 8.58
N PRO A 38 1.55 -4.32 8.25
CA PRO A 38 2.41 -3.68 9.25
C PRO A 38 1.75 -2.53 10.02
N PHE A 39 0.47 -2.26 9.76
CA PHE A 39 -0.32 -1.17 10.34
C PHE A 39 -1.77 -1.62 10.56
N HIS A 40 -2.56 -0.79 11.24
CA HIS A 40 -4.00 -0.96 11.35
C HIS A 40 -4.68 0.11 10.49
N SER A 41 -5.72 -0.27 9.76
CA SER A 41 -6.47 0.62 8.87
C SER A 41 -7.93 0.72 9.31
N TYR A 42 -8.61 1.75 8.83
CA TYR A 42 -10.03 1.98 9.02
C TYR A 42 -10.76 2.03 7.67
N ASN A 43 -12.08 2.15 7.70
CA ASN A 43 -12.91 2.06 6.50
C ASN A 43 -12.54 3.10 5.42
N GLU A 44 -12.11 4.29 5.82
CA GLU A 44 -11.83 5.40 4.90
C GLU A 44 -10.33 5.51 4.55
N ASP A 45 -9.48 4.69 5.16
CA ASP A 45 -8.04 4.68 4.89
C ASP A 45 -7.75 4.05 3.54
N CYS A 46 -6.80 4.64 2.82
CA CYS A 46 -6.33 4.15 1.54
C CYS A 46 -5.24 3.08 1.75
N VAL A 47 -5.50 1.86 1.28
CA VAL A 47 -4.52 0.77 1.28
C VAL A 47 -4.36 0.23 -0.13
N THR A 48 -3.16 0.38 -0.71
CA THR A 48 -2.86 -0.16 -2.04
C THR A 48 -1.64 -1.08 -2.02
N LEU A 49 -1.74 -2.20 -2.74
CA LEU A 49 -0.66 -3.16 -2.93
C LEU A 49 0.02 -2.94 -4.29
N SER A 50 1.34 -3.00 -4.32
CA SER A 50 2.13 -3.01 -5.55
C SER A 50 3.22 -4.08 -5.49
N ASN A 51 3.72 -4.46 -6.66
CA ASN A 51 4.89 -5.33 -6.76
C ASN A 51 6.14 -4.47 -6.91
N VAL A 52 7.25 -4.90 -6.32
CA VAL A 52 8.54 -4.20 -6.40
C VAL A 52 9.44 -4.92 -7.41
N ARG A 53 10.21 -5.90 -6.93
CA ARG A 53 11.06 -6.78 -7.74
C ARG A 53 10.88 -8.22 -7.30
N ASP A 54 11.04 -9.15 -8.24
CA ASP A 54 10.84 -10.58 -8.01
C ASP A 54 9.47 -10.85 -7.35
N ASP A 55 9.47 -11.48 -6.18
CA ASP A 55 8.28 -11.78 -5.37
C ASP A 55 8.04 -10.73 -4.27
N GLN A 56 8.84 -9.66 -4.19
CA GLN A 56 8.73 -8.66 -3.12
C GLN A 56 7.55 -7.72 -3.34
N LEU A 57 6.71 -7.60 -2.33
CA LEU A 57 5.55 -6.71 -2.32
C LEU A 57 5.84 -5.39 -1.62
N ALA A 58 5.10 -4.36 -2.02
CA ALA A 58 4.99 -3.10 -1.30
C ALA A 58 3.53 -2.76 -0.99
N VAL A 59 3.30 -2.11 0.14
CA VAL A 59 1.99 -1.58 0.50
C VAL A 59 2.10 -0.09 0.82
N LEU A 60 1.22 0.69 0.21
CA LEU A 60 1.00 2.10 0.54
C LEU A 60 -0.19 2.18 1.49
N PHE A 61 -0.01 2.92 2.58
CA PHE A 61 -1.03 3.23 3.59
C PHE A 61 -1.16 4.73 3.76
N GLY A 62 -2.35 5.28 3.52
CA GLY A 62 -2.69 6.68 3.81
C GLY A 62 -3.90 6.73 4.71
N ALA A 63 -3.75 7.34 5.89
CA ALA A 63 -4.86 7.51 6.82
C ALA A 63 -5.80 8.61 6.33
N PHE A 64 -7.12 8.42 6.37
CA PHE A 64 -8.08 9.38 5.82
C PHE A 64 -7.98 10.79 6.45
N GLU A 65 -7.79 10.83 7.77
CA GLU A 65 -7.72 12.09 8.53
C GLU A 65 -6.37 12.81 8.36
N SER A 66 -5.39 12.15 7.71
CA SER A 66 -4.03 12.67 7.54
C SER A 66 -3.69 12.83 6.05
N HIS A 67 -2.87 13.82 5.74
CA HIS A 67 -2.23 13.88 4.43
C HIS A 67 -0.97 13.01 4.38
N ASN A 68 -0.55 12.46 5.51
CA ASN A 68 0.63 11.62 5.60
C ASN A 68 0.35 10.24 5.03
N PHE A 69 1.38 9.64 4.45
CA PHE A 69 1.31 8.26 4.02
C PHE A 69 2.62 7.53 4.26
N GLU A 70 2.49 6.22 4.37
CA GLU A 70 3.58 5.30 4.60
C GLU A 70 3.68 4.32 3.43
N ILE A 71 4.91 3.96 3.07
CA ILE A 71 5.18 2.86 2.18
C ILE A 71 6.00 1.84 2.93
N TRP A 72 5.53 0.60 2.88
CA TRP A 72 6.15 -0.56 3.49
C TRP A 72 6.54 -1.54 2.40
N VAL A 73 7.72 -2.15 2.51
CA VAL A 73 8.19 -3.19 1.62
C VAL A 73 8.41 -4.48 2.39
N THR A 74 8.14 -5.61 1.76
CA THR A 74 8.39 -6.92 2.37
C THR A 74 9.89 -7.21 2.45
N LEU A 75 10.34 -7.75 3.57
CA LEU A 75 11.68 -8.36 3.67
C LEU A 75 11.62 -9.84 3.28
N THR A 76 10.54 -10.50 3.67
CA THR A 76 10.24 -11.90 3.32
C THR A 76 8.75 -12.04 3.06
N VAL A 77 8.38 -12.79 2.03
CA VAL A 77 6.99 -13.16 1.77
C VAL A 77 6.87 -14.63 1.41
N ASP A 78 6.22 -15.37 2.31
CA ASP A 78 5.91 -16.78 2.21
C ASP A 78 4.37 -16.97 2.26
N PRO A 79 3.82 -18.10 1.79
CA PRO A 79 2.37 -18.31 1.77
C PRO A 79 1.68 -18.20 3.13
N ASP A 80 2.43 -18.40 4.22
CA ASP A 80 1.96 -18.43 5.61
C ASP A 80 2.65 -17.41 6.52
N ARG A 81 3.58 -16.61 6.00
CA ARG A 81 4.33 -15.64 6.78
C ARG A 81 4.77 -14.45 5.94
N VAL A 82 4.67 -13.25 6.51
CA VAL A 82 5.18 -12.03 5.91
C VAL A 82 5.95 -11.23 6.94
N SER A 83 7.01 -10.55 6.51
CA SER A 83 7.69 -9.55 7.33
C SER A 83 7.88 -8.27 6.52
N TRP A 84 7.74 -7.15 7.19
CA TRP A 84 7.68 -5.82 6.59
C TRP A 84 8.78 -4.92 7.13
N SER A 85 9.22 -3.97 6.31
CA SER A 85 10.09 -2.87 6.70
C SER A 85 9.52 -1.57 6.16
N LYS A 86 9.59 -0.50 6.97
CA LYS A 86 9.14 0.82 6.54
C LYS A 86 10.15 1.35 5.52
N PHE A 87 9.69 1.61 4.31
CA PHE A 87 10.51 2.15 3.23
C PHE A 87 10.50 3.67 3.23
N LEU A 88 9.32 4.26 3.42
CA LEU A 88 9.12 5.70 3.37
C LEU A 88 7.98 6.13 4.30
N LEU A 89 8.16 7.27 4.95
CA LEU A 89 7.10 8.04 5.59
C LEU A 89 7.13 9.42 4.96
N VAL A 90 6.01 9.87 4.42
CA VAL A 90 5.88 11.19 3.82
C VAL A 90 4.88 12.00 4.62
N GLU A 91 5.28 13.23 4.97
CA GLU A 91 4.43 14.23 5.59
C GLU A 91 4.33 15.40 4.60
N PRO A 92 3.34 15.41 3.70
CA PRO A 92 3.14 16.51 2.78
C PRO A 92 2.98 17.82 3.56
N GLY A 93 3.92 18.73 3.35
CA GLY A 93 3.76 20.09 3.85
C GLY A 93 2.56 20.77 3.19
N PRO A 94 2.06 21.89 3.76
CA PRO A 94 0.89 22.59 3.25
C PRO A 94 1.02 23.13 1.82
N ALA A 95 2.24 23.13 1.26
CA ALA A 95 2.53 23.54 -0.11
C ALA A 95 2.31 22.42 -1.15
N LEU A 96 2.21 21.16 -0.73
CA LEU A 96 1.97 20.03 -1.63
C LEU A 96 0.47 19.72 -1.64
N GLU A 97 -0.21 19.99 -2.76
CA GLU A 97 -1.62 19.67 -2.96
C GLU A 97 -1.86 18.17 -3.26
N PHE A 98 -1.07 17.29 -2.65
CA PHE A 98 -1.21 15.83 -2.83
C PHE A 98 -2.27 15.26 -1.89
N LYS A 99 -3.21 14.47 -2.42
CA LYS A 99 -4.24 13.79 -1.62
C LYS A 99 -4.38 12.32 -1.99
N LEU A 100 -4.25 11.44 -1.00
CA LEU A 100 -4.70 10.06 -1.10
C LEU A 100 -6.15 9.97 -0.61
N ASN A 101 -7.04 9.39 -1.42
CA ASN A 101 -8.41 9.13 -1.04
C ASN A 101 -8.82 7.73 -1.50
N ASP A 102 -9.47 6.97 -0.61
CA ASP A 102 -9.95 5.61 -0.85
C ASP A 102 -10.97 5.53 -2.01
N TYR A 103 -11.69 6.63 -2.31
CA TYR A 103 -12.66 6.66 -3.42
C TYR A 103 -12.02 6.52 -4.81
N PHE A 104 -10.78 6.98 -4.96
CA PHE A 104 -10.11 7.01 -6.26
C PHE A 104 -8.97 5.98 -6.35
N GLY A 105 -8.49 5.51 -5.20
CA GLY A 105 -7.29 4.68 -5.12
C GLY A 105 -6.04 5.45 -5.56
N GLY A 106 -4.88 5.01 -5.08
CA GLY A 106 -3.59 5.49 -5.57
C GLY A 106 -2.78 4.29 -6.04
N SER A 107 -2.29 4.29 -7.27
CA SER A 107 -1.30 3.28 -7.67
C SER A 107 0.10 3.81 -7.39
N PHE A 108 1.06 2.92 -7.16
CA PHE A 108 2.43 3.33 -6.90
C PHE A 108 3.41 2.24 -7.32
N PHE A 109 4.68 2.61 -7.46
CA PHE A 109 5.78 1.65 -7.50
C PHE A 109 6.97 2.19 -6.70
N VAL A 110 7.87 1.29 -6.34
CA VAL A 110 9.06 1.58 -5.54
C VAL A 110 10.30 1.21 -6.33
N ASP A 111 11.25 2.12 -6.36
CA ASP A 111 12.61 1.86 -6.78
C ASP A 111 13.49 1.81 -5.52
N GLU A 112 13.83 0.59 -5.09
CA GLU A 112 14.67 0.39 -3.91
C GLU A 112 16.13 0.80 -4.13
N GLU A 113 16.63 0.74 -5.37
CA GLU A 113 18.02 1.09 -5.70
C GLU A 113 18.21 2.61 -5.60
N ASN A 114 17.28 3.36 -6.21
CA ASN A 114 17.29 4.82 -6.15
C ASN A 114 16.62 5.38 -4.89
N LYS A 115 16.00 4.52 -4.08
CA LYS A 115 15.28 4.89 -2.83
C LYS A 115 14.16 5.91 -3.07
N VAL A 116 13.42 5.70 -4.16
CA VAL A 116 12.33 6.57 -4.61
C VAL A 116 11.03 5.76 -4.68
N ALA A 117 9.93 6.39 -4.31
CA ALA A 117 8.59 5.91 -4.63
C ALA A 117 7.89 6.90 -5.55
N VAL A 118 7.18 6.39 -6.55
CA VAL A 118 6.32 7.19 -7.42
C VAL A 118 4.88 6.83 -7.12
N VAL A 119 4.09 7.83 -6.74
CA VAL A 119 2.67 7.68 -6.40
C VAL A 119 1.83 8.41 -7.43
N PHE A 120 0.86 7.70 -8.00
CA PHE A 120 -0.09 8.23 -8.98
C PHE A 120 -1.38 8.61 -8.28
N GLU A 121 -1.69 9.90 -8.33
CA GLU A 121 -2.98 10.43 -7.93
C GLU A 121 -3.99 10.21 -9.06
N ILE A 122 -5.14 9.62 -8.72
CA ILE A 122 -6.23 9.34 -9.66
C ILE A 122 -7.38 10.31 -9.36
N SER A 123 -7.13 11.62 -9.38
CA SER A 123 -8.14 12.62 -9.00
C SER A 123 -9.11 12.99 -10.13
N ASP A 124 -8.70 12.83 -11.40
CA ASP A 124 -9.51 13.12 -12.60
C ASP A 124 -9.30 12.01 -13.65
N PRO A 125 -10.37 11.44 -14.26
CA PRO A 125 -10.23 10.49 -15.37
C PRO A 125 -9.48 11.04 -16.60
N HIS A 126 -9.23 12.35 -16.67
CA HIS A 126 -8.53 13.03 -17.76
C HIS A 126 -7.11 13.49 -17.39
N GLN A 127 -6.72 13.45 -16.12
CA GLN A 127 -5.37 13.83 -15.68
C GLN A 127 -4.83 12.84 -14.65
N HIS A 128 -3.68 12.27 -14.99
CA HIS A 128 -2.89 11.45 -14.08
C HIS A 128 -1.68 12.27 -13.62
N THR A 129 -1.65 12.60 -12.33
CA THR A 129 -0.49 13.26 -11.74
C THR A 129 0.35 12.23 -11.01
N ALA A 130 1.65 12.26 -11.25
CA ALA A 130 2.61 11.40 -10.58
C ALA A 130 3.53 12.26 -9.70
N PHE A 131 3.73 11.83 -8.46
CA PHE A 131 4.61 12.48 -7.50
C PHE A 131 5.75 11.52 -7.14
N ALA A 132 6.99 12.02 -7.18
CA ALA A 132 8.17 11.25 -6.80
C ALA A 132 8.64 11.67 -5.41
N PHE A 133 8.83 10.68 -4.54
CA PHE A 133 9.25 10.89 -3.16
C PHE A 133 10.51 10.08 -2.87
N GLY A 134 11.57 10.73 -2.41
CA GLY A 134 12.80 10.07 -1.98
C GLY A 134 12.93 10.02 -0.45
N GLN A 135 13.81 9.15 0.05
CA GLN A 135 14.13 9.08 1.49
C GLN A 135 14.82 10.36 2.03
N ALA A 136 15.36 11.21 1.17
CA ALA A 136 15.98 12.49 1.54
C ALA A 136 15.03 13.71 1.38
N GLY A 137 13.76 13.50 1.02
CA GLY A 137 12.78 14.53 0.72
C GLY A 137 12.16 14.40 -0.69
N TYR A 138 11.39 15.41 -1.09
CA TYR A 138 10.78 15.49 -2.42
C TYR A 138 11.84 15.72 -3.52
N ILE A 139 11.65 15.12 -4.70
CA ILE A 139 12.55 15.25 -5.86
C ILE A 139 11.80 15.94 -7.00
#